data_AF-A0A2M7MBS4-F1
#
_entry.id   AF-A0A2M7MBS4-F1
#
_cell.length_a   1.000
_cell.length_b   1.000
_cell.length_c   1.000
_cell.angle_alpha   90.00
_cell.angle_beta   90.00
_cell.angle_gamma   90.00
#
_symmetry.space_group_name_H-M   'P 1'
#
loop_
_entity.id
_entity.type
_entity.pdbx_description
1 polymer ?
#
loop_
_entity_poly.entity_id
_entity_poly.type
_entity_poly.pdbx_seq_one_letter_code
_entity_poly.pdbx_strand_id
1 'polypeptide(L)'
;MEIGSTHFAPNSLRLTNTINFDRIYYMNSPQDIIKNKPYLAWYIKDIDGMSDKSVLEHVFNYGDWDDVKDFIKIKGLNESWKLFKNTQKNKRSNYKPQIEHFFSLFFKIHAQTHSK
;
A
#
# COMPACT_ATOMS: atom_id res chain seq x y z
N MET A 1 -52.45 -2.05 -0.63
CA MET A 1 -51.70 -3.05 0.16
C MET A 1 -51.60 -4.29 -0.71
N GLU A 2 -50.47 -4.44 -1.39
CA GLU A 2 -49.78 -5.69 -1.75
C GLU A 2 -48.49 -5.26 -2.49
N ILE A 3 -47.36 -5.70 -1.96
CA ILE A 3 -46.00 -5.44 -2.45
C ILE A 3 -45.56 -6.66 -3.25
N GLY A 4 -45.21 -6.48 -4.52
CA GLY A 4 -44.75 -7.56 -5.40
C GLY A 4 -43.54 -7.12 -6.22
N SER A 5 -42.36 -7.56 -5.79
CA SER A 5 -41.07 -7.39 -6.44
C SER A 5 -40.97 -8.29 -7.68
N THR A 6 -40.67 -7.71 -8.84
CA THR A 6 -40.07 -8.47 -9.95
C THR A 6 -38.87 -7.72 -10.52
N HIS A 7 -37.73 -8.37 -10.28
CA HIS A 7 -36.40 -8.18 -10.83
C HIS A 7 -36.42 -8.02 -12.36
N PHE A 8 -35.98 -6.87 -12.86
CA PHE A 8 -35.58 -6.68 -14.27
C PHE A 8 -34.10 -6.31 -14.30
N ALA A 9 -33.28 -7.27 -14.70
CA ALA A 9 -31.85 -7.07 -14.96
C ALA A 9 -31.66 -6.19 -16.21
N PRO A 10 -30.72 -5.23 -16.22
CA PRO A 10 -30.28 -4.66 -17.47
C PRO A 10 -29.21 -5.57 -18.11
N ASN A 11 -29.67 -6.33 -19.10
CA ASN A 11 -28.86 -6.83 -20.20
C ASN A 11 -28.14 -5.64 -20.88
N SER A 12 -26.82 -5.72 -21.04
CA SER A 12 -26.20 -5.71 -22.37
C SER A 12 -24.68 -5.75 -22.27
N LEU A 13 -24.13 -6.89 -22.71
CA LEU A 13 -22.75 -7.05 -23.12
C LEU A 13 -22.47 -6.02 -24.25
N ARG A 14 -21.78 -4.93 -23.92
CA ARG A 14 -20.97 -4.19 -24.89
C ARG A 14 -19.53 -4.65 -24.73
N LEU A 15 -19.13 -5.54 -25.64
CA LEU A 15 -17.73 -5.86 -25.91
C LEU A 15 -17.10 -4.63 -26.58
N THR A 16 -16.58 -3.71 -25.76
CA THR A 16 -15.64 -2.69 -26.24
C THR A 16 -14.31 -2.92 -25.53
N ASN A 17 -13.26 -3.12 -26.33
CA ASN A 17 -11.85 -3.11 -25.91
C ASN A 17 -11.44 -1.71 -25.45
N THR A 18 -12.07 -1.24 -24.38
CA THR A 18 -11.64 -0.11 -23.58
C THR A 18 -11.10 -0.74 -22.30
N ILE A 19 -9.76 -0.75 -22.21
CA ILE A 19 -9.03 -1.03 -20.97
C ILE A 19 -9.67 -0.15 -19.89
N ASN A 20 -10.50 -0.76 -19.04
CA ASN A 20 -11.11 -0.08 -17.91
C ASN A 20 -9.98 0.25 -16.93
N PHE A 21 -9.41 1.44 -17.03
CA PHE A 21 -8.40 1.94 -16.10
C PHE A 21 -8.93 1.94 -14.64
N ASP A 22 -10.25 1.98 -14.45
CA ASP A 22 -10.90 1.90 -13.14
C ASP A 22 -10.84 0.48 -12.51
N ARG A 23 -10.54 -0.56 -13.29
CA ARG A 23 -10.52 -1.96 -12.82
C ARG A 23 -9.12 -2.47 -12.44
N ILE A 24 -8.07 -1.71 -12.74
CA ILE A 24 -6.66 -2.07 -12.52
C ILE A 24 -6.19 -1.34 -11.24
N TYR A 25 -6.52 -1.92 -10.07
CA TYR A 25 -5.96 -1.58 -8.75
C TYR A 25 -6.19 -0.16 -8.19
N TYR A 26 -7.38 0.09 -7.64
CA TYR A 26 -7.47 1.02 -6.50
C TYR A 26 -7.11 0.25 -5.22
N MET A 27 -5.81 0.21 -4.90
CA MET A 27 -5.42 0.02 -3.50
C MET A 27 -5.87 1.27 -2.74
N ASN A 28 -6.83 1.09 -1.85
CA ASN A 28 -7.38 2.18 -1.04
C ASN A 28 -6.64 2.28 0.31
N SER A 29 -5.90 1.23 0.67
CA SER A 29 -5.13 1.13 1.90
C SER A 29 -3.79 0.42 1.67
N PRO A 30 -2.75 0.69 2.49
CA PRO A 30 -1.48 -0.02 2.38
C PRO A 30 -1.62 -1.55 2.53
N GLN A 31 -2.57 -2.00 3.34
CA GLN A 31 -2.86 -3.41 3.60
C GLN A 31 -3.23 -4.16 2.31
N ASP A 32 -3.81 -3.45 1.32
CA ASP A 32 -4.12 -4.03 0.01
C ASP A 32 -2.85 -4.49 -0.74
N ILE A 33 -1.69 -3.89 -0.48
CA ILE A 33 -0.38 -4.36 -0.99
C ILE A 33 -0.10 -5.78 -0.51
N ILE A 34 -0.26 -6.00 0.80
CA ILE A 34 0.00 -7.31 1.41
C ILE A 34 -1.07 -8.33 0.98
N LYS A 35 -2.34 -7.93 0.87
CA LYS A 35 -3.41 -8.82 0.36
C LYS A 35 -3.13 -9.30 -1.06
N ASN A 36 -2.63 -8.42 -1.93
CA ASN A 36 -2.29 -8.76 -3.31
C ASN A 36 -0.97 -9.53 -3.43
N LYS A 37 -0.04 -9.33 -2.48
CA LYS A 37 1.26 -10.02 -2.42
C LYS A 37 1.50 -10.64 -1.03
N PRO A 38 0.80 -11.73 -0.67
CA PRO A 38 0.86 -12.30 0.69
C PRO A 38 2.26 -12.75 1.14
N TYR A 39 3.16 -13.05 0.19
CA TYR A 39 4.54 -13.41 0.50
C TYR A 39 5.31 -12.29 1.22
N LEU A 40 4.86 -11.03 1.11
CA LEU A 40 5.46 -9.91 1.84
C LEU A 40 5.32 -10.07 3.35
N ALA A 41 4.30 -10.80 3.82
CA ALA A 41 3.99 -10.99 5.24
C ALA A 41 3.46 -12.41 5.52
N TRP A 42 4.16 -13.45 5.02
CA TRP A 42 3.68 -14.85 5.03
C TRP A 42 3.28 -15.43 6.41
N TYR A 43 3.71 -14.81 7.51
CA TYR A 43 3.44 -15.25 8.88
C TYR A 43 2.32 -14.46 9.59
N ILE A 44 1.76 -13.43 8.94
CA ILE A 44 0.70 -12.60 9.51
C ILE A 44 -0.67 -13.19 9.17
N LYS A 45 -1.50 -13.39 10.20
CA LYS A 45 -2.85 -13.95 10.06
C LYS A 45 -3.92 -12.89 9.79
N ASP A 46 -3.78 -11.73 10.42
CA ASP A 46 -4.71 -10.61 10.30
C ASP A 46 -4.04 -9.46 9.56
N ILE A 47 -4.24 -9.41 8.24
CA ILE A 47 -3.66 -8.38 7.36
C ILE A 47 -4.42 -7.06 7.53
N ASP A 48 -5.74 -7.11 7.75
CA ASP A 48 -6.57 -5.93 7.94
C ASP A 48 -6.22 -5.17 9.23
N GLY A 49 -5.81 -5.89 10.27
CA GLY A 49 -5.32 -5.33 11.52
C GLY A 49 -3.88 -4.79 11.49
N MET A 50 -3.15 -4.93 10.36
CA MET A 50 -1.77 -4.43 10.27
C MET A 50 -1.74 -2.89 10.31
N SER A 51 -0.87 -2.32 11.14
CA SER A 51 -0.60 -0.89 11.07
C SER A 51 0.15 -0.51 9.79
N ASP A 52 -0.07 0.72 9.28
CA ASP A 52 0.67 1.26 8.13
C ASP A 52 2.19 1.21 8.32
N LYS A 53 2.64 1.37 9.58
CA LYS A 53 4.05 1.23 9.98
C LYS A 53 4.56 -0.20 9.70
N SER A 54 3.77 -1.21 10.09
CA SER A 54 4.14 -2.60 9.84
C SER A 54 4.11 -2.93 8.35
N VAL A 55 3.10 -2.45 7.61
CA VAL A 55 3.05 -2.63 6.15
C VAL A 55 4.28 -2.00 5.48
N LEU A 56 4.67 -0.78 5.86
CA LEU A 56 5.88 -0.11 5.36
C LEU A 56 7.12 -0.99 5.57
N GLU A 57 7.29 -1.56 6.76
CA GLU A 57 8.42 -2.43 7.09
C GLU A 57 8.48 -3.68 6.18
N HIS A 58 7.33 -4.29 5.89
CA HIS A 58 7.28 -5.48 5.04
C HIS A 58 7.54 -5.13 3.57
N VAL A 59 6.94 -4.04 3.07
CA VAL A 59 7.18 -3.52 1.73
C VAL A 59 8.65 -3.18 1.52
N PHE A 60 9.28 -2.48 2.48
CA PHE A 60 10.69 -2.08 2.34
C PHE A 60 11.67 -3.26 2.42
N ASN A 61 11.37 -4.28 3.23
CA ASN A 61 12.27 -5.41 3.40
C ASN A 61 12.13 -6.49 2.33
N TYR A 62 10.93 -6.69 1.79
CA TYR A 62 10.58 -7.85 0.97
C TYR A 62 9.91 -7.49 -0.37
N GLY A 63 9.47 -6.24 -0.54
CA GLY A 63 8.84 -5.76 -1.76
C GLY A 63 9.83 -5.40 -2.85
N ASP A 64 9.27 -5.22 -4.05
CA ASP A 64 9.97 -4.63 -5.17
C ASP A 64 9.80 -3.09 -5.20
N TRP A 65 10.36 -2.43 -6.22
CA TRP A 65 10.23 -0.98 -6.33
C TRP A 65 8.81 -0.51 -6.68
N ASP A 66 8.00 -1.36 -7.34
CA ASP A 66 6.62 -1.03 -7.63
C ASP A 66 5.78 -1.03 -6.35
N ASP A 67 6.01 -1.97 -5.43
CA ASP A 67 5.39 -2.00 -4.11
C ASP A 67 5.67 -0.73 -3.29
N VAL A 68 6.92 -0.26 -3.35
CA VAL A 68 7.35 0.98 -2.67
C VAL A 68 6.62 2.18 -3.26
N LYS A 69 6.52 2.27 -4.59
CA LYS A 69 5.79 3.36 -5.26
C LYS A 69 4.30 3.32 -4.91
N ASP A 70 3.70 2.14 -4.85
CA ASP A 70 2.29 1.98 -4.48
C ASP A 70 2.05 2.43 -3.04
N PHE A 71 2.92 2.03 -2.09
CA PHE A 71 2.84 2.51 -0.71
C PHE A 71 2.93 4.04 -0.64
N ILE A 72 3.91 4.64 -1.33
CA ILE A 72 4.09 6.10 -1.37
C ILE A 72 2.91 6.80 -2.04
N LYS A 73 2.29 6.21 -3.06
CA LYS A 73 1.10 6.73 -3.73
C LYS A 73 -0.10 6.74 -2.78
N ILE A 74 -0.26 5.70 -1.96
CA ILE A 74 -1.36 5.57 -1.00
C ILE A 74 -1.17 6.51 0.21
N LYS A 75 0.03 6.56 0.79
CA LYS A 75 0.29 7.36 2.01
C LYS A 75 0.75 8.79 1.75
N GLY A 76 1.36 9.04 0.60
CA GLY A 76 2.13 10.24 0.33
C GLY A 76 3.58 10.14 0.83
N LEU A 77 4.48 10.86 0.17
CA LEU A 77 5.91 10.83 0.45
C LEU A 77 6.26 11.30 1.88
N ASN A 78 5.64 12.39 2.33
CA ASN A 78 5.90 12.97 3.65
C ASN A 78 5.43 12.06 4.80
N GLU A 79 4.25 11.44 4.67
CA GLU A 79 3.76 10.50 5.68
C GLU A 79 4.58 9.21 5.67
N SER A 80 4.99 8.72 4.50
CA SER A 80 5.92 7.59 4.39
C SER A 80 7.24 7.87 5.11
N TRP A 81 7.79 9.09 4.95
CA TRP A 81 8.99 9.51 5.67
C TRP A 81 8.77 9.58 7.19
N LYS A 82 7.63 10.12 7.65
CA LYS A 82 7.29 10.17 9.09
C LYS A 82 7.18 8.77 9.69
N LEU A 83 6.50 7.85 9.00
CA LEU A 83 6.40 6.45 9.41
C LEU A 83 7.78 5.80 9.49
N PHE A 84 8.62 5.99 8.46
CA PHE A 84 9.99 5.49 8.45
C PHE A 84 10.82 6.05 9.61
N LYS A 85 10.80 7.36 9.88
CA LYS A 85 11.49 7.91 11.06
C LYS A 85 10.95 7.36 12.38
N ASN A 86 9.65 7.09 12.47
CA ASN A 86 9.06 6.48 13.66
C ASN A 86 9.44 5.01 13.83
N THR A 87 9.79 4.29 12.76
CA THR A 87 10.37 2.94 12.86
C THR A 87 11.78 2.96 13.44
N GLN A 88 12.59 3.98 13.14
CA GLN A 88 13.97 4.12 13.63
C GLN A 88 14.09 4.50 15.11
N LYS A 89 13.03 5.02 15.73
CA LYS A 89 13.01 5.34 17.17
C LYS A 89 12.94 4.11 18.07
N ASN A 90 12.61 2.94 17.50
CA ASN A 90 12.50 1.71 18.26
C ASN A 90 13.90 1.21 18.68
N LYS A 91 14.02 0.62 19.88
CA LYS A 91 15.28 0.01 20.37
C LYS A 91 15.84 -1.07 19.42
N ARG A 92 14.97 -1.73 18.65
CA ARG A 92 15.32 -2.67 17.60
C ARG A 92 14.57 -2.30 16.33
N SER A 93 15.31 -2.19 15.23
CA SER A 93 14.79 -1.96 13.88
C SER A 93 14.38 -3.30 13.26
N ASN A 94 13.22 -3.34 12.61
CA ASN A 94 12.79 -4.49 11.82
C ASN A 94 13.40 -4.49 10.41
N TYR A 95 14.19 -3.46 10.05
CA TYR A 95 14.86 -3.40 8.76
C TYR A 95 16.19 -4.14 8.75
N LYS A 96 16.56 -4.66 7.58
CA LYS A 96 17.95 -5.00 7.30
C LYS A 96 18.78 -3.70 7.24
N PRO A 97 20.04 -3.69 7.70
CA PRO A 97 20.88 -2.47 7.70
C PRO A 97 20.98 -1.76 6.35
N GLN A 98 21.08 -2.52 5.26
CA GLN A 98 21.13 -2.00 3.89
C GLN A 98 19.82 -1.32 3.45
N ILE A 99 18.67 -1.84 3.88
CA ILE A 99 17.34 -1.28 3.58
C ILE A 99 17.18 0.03 4.34
N GLU A 100 17.53 0.03 5.62
CA GLU A 100 17.49 1.24 6.44
C GLU A 100 18.41 2.34 5.88
N HIS A 101 19.62 1.97 5.45
CA HIS A 101 20.55 2.91 4.84
C HIS A 101 20.01 3.48 3.52
N PHE A 102 19.53 2.62 2.62
CA PHE A 102 18.98 3.02 1.33
C PHE A 102 17.82 4.00 1.50
N PHE A 103 16.82 3.65 2.32
CA PHE A 103 15.64 4.51 2.51
C PHE A 103 15.95 5.79 3.29
N SER A 104 16.96 5.79 4.17
CA SER A 104 17.45 7.03 4.79
C SER A 104 17.99 8.01 3.74
N LEU A 105 18.76 7.53 2.75
CA LEU A 105 19.26 8.35 1.65
C LEU A 105 18.13 8.81 0.72
N PHE A 106 17.24 7.88 0.34
CA PHE A 106 16.08 8.18 -0.50
C PHE A 106 15.23 9.32 0.08
N PHE A 107 14.80 9.21 1.34
CA PHE A 107 13.97 10.24 1.95
C PHE A 107 14.72 11.55 2.22
N LYS A 108 16.04 11.50 2.44
CA LYS A 108 16.85 12.71 2.54
C LYS A 108 16.80 13.53 1.24
N ILE A 109 16.85 12.86 0.09
CA ILE A 109 16.81 13.51 -1.22
C ILE A 109 15.40 13.98 -1.57
N HIS A 110 14.39 13.15 -1.33
CA HIS A 110 13.05 13.38 -1.87
C HIS A 110 12.05 14.03 -0.89
N ALA A 111 12.18 13.83 0.42
CA ALA A 111 11.19 14.31 1.41
C ALA A 111 11.63 15.59 2.16
N GLN A 112 12.92 15.93 2.19
CA GLN A 112 13.40 17.12 2.93
C GLN A 112 13.16 18.45 2.21
N THR A 113 12.73 18.45 0.94
CA THR A 113 12.65 19.66 0.10
C THR A 113 11.49 20.61 0.45
N HIS A 114 10.55 20.23 1.34
CA HIS A 114 9.35 21.02 1.64
C HIS A 114 9.08 21.29 3.14
N SER A 115 10.08 21.13 4.01
CA SER A 115 9.98 21.62 5.40
C SER A 115 10.46 23.07 5.46
N LYS A 116 9.63 24.01 4.99
CA LYS A 116 9.84 25.45 5.22
C LYS A 116 8.52 26.13 5.57
#